data_AF-A0A1G0UXU3-F1
#
_entry.id   AF-A0A1G0UXU3-F1
#
_cell.length_a   1.000
_cell.length_b   1.000
_cell.length_c   1.000
_cell.angle_alpha   90.00
_cell.angle_beta   90.00
_cell.angle_gamma   90.00
#
_symmetry.space_group_name_H-M   'P 1'
#
loop_
_entity.id
_entity.type
_entity.pdbx_description
1 polymer ?
#
loop_
_entity_poly.entity_id
_entity_poly.type
_entity_poly.pdbx_seq_one_letter_code
_entity_poly.pdbx_strand_id
1 'polypeptide(L)'
;MDLKELVTKKLTEKFPQINFDITDYKDQLAVTFDKQHIVTISDFLKNHEELQFKLCEDVTAVDWARRKNRFTVVYHIFSLKLNLRIRLKTDVDESESVESVSSIWKTANWHERETYDMYGITFKNHPDLRRMYMPEEFEYHPLRKDFPLMGIPGSLPLPKKEN
;
A
#
# COMPACT_ATOMS: atom_id res chain seq x y z
N MET A 1 18.97 -9.19 20.49
CA MET A 1 18.56 -9.80 19.21
C MET A 1 17.73 -8.75 18.52
N ASP A 2 18.18 -8.26 17.36
CA ASP A 2 17.44 -7.21 16.66
C ASP A 2 16.10 -7.79 16.21
N LEU A 3 14.98 -7.22 16.68
CA LEU A 3 13.64 -7.70 16.36
C LEU A 3 13.39 -7.69 14.85
N LYS A 4 14.05 -6.80 14.11
CA LYS A 4 13.99 -6.72 12.65
C LYS A 4 14.63 -7.95 11.99
N GLU A 5 15.78 -8.40 12.51
CA GLU A 5 16.43 -9.63 12.03
C GLU A 5 15.55 -10.86 12.27
N LEU A 6 14.83 -10.90 13.40
CA LEU A 6 13.87 -11.96 13.69
C LEU A 6 12.76 -12.00 12.62
N VAL A 7 12.17 -10.85 12.27
CA VAL A 7 11.14 -10.78 11.22
C VAL A 7 11.68 -11.26 9.89
N THR A 8 12.82 -10.73 9.47
CA THR A 8 13.50 -11.09 8.22
C THR A 8 13.78 -12.59 8.16
N LYS A 9 14.35 -13.15 9.22
CA LYS A 9 14.68 -14.59 9.29
C LYS A 9 13.42 -15.45 9.17
N LYS A 10 12.35 -15.12 9.89
CA LYS A 10 11.08 -15.88 9.85
C LYS A 10 10.42 -15.81 8.47
N LEU A 11 10.50 -14.68 7.78
CA LEU A 11 9.99 -14.54 6.41
C LEU A 11 10.77 -15.42 5.43
N THR A 12 12.10 -15.37 5.47
CA THR A 12 12.96 -16.17 4.57
C THR A 12 12.87 -17.67 4.87
N GLU A 13 12.74 -18.07 6.14
CA GLU A 13 12.55 -19.48 6.53
C GLU A 13 11.20 -20.04 6.06
N LYS A 14 10.13 -19.24 6.14
CA LYS A 14 8.78 -19.69 5.74
C LYS A 14 8.57 -19.66 4.23
N PHE A 15 9.20 -18.72 3.54
CA PHE A 15 9.02 -18.47 2.12
C PHE A 15 10.35 -18.41 1.36
N PRO A 16 11.13 -19.51 1.32
CA PRO A 16 12.44 -19.54 0.68
C PRO A 16 12.38 -19.29 -0.84
N GLN A 17 11.22 -19.51 -1.47
CA GLN A 17 10.99 -19.30 -2.90
C GLN A 17 10.71 -17.84 -3.28
N ILE A 18 10.43 -16.97 -2.31
CA ILE A 18 10.10 -15.56 -2.56
C ILE A 18 11.38 -14.74 -2.46
N ASN A 19 11.63 -13.90 -3.46
CA ASN A 19 12.70 -12.92 -3.39
C ASN A 19 12.26 -11.72 -2.55
N PHE A 20 12.96 -11.49 -1.43
CA PHE A 20 12.74 -10.34 -0.57
C PHE A 20 13.89 -9.36 -0.72
N ASP A 21 13.59 -8.13 -1.13
CA ASP A 21 14.53 -7.01 -1.03
C ASP A 21 14.29 -6.29 0.29
N ILE A 22 15.27 -6.39 1.20
CA ILE A 22 15.15 -5.94 2.58
C ILE A 22 16.04 -4.73 2.77
N THR A 23 15.41 -3.60 3.10
CA THR A 23 16.11 -2.34 3.40
C THR A 23 15.86 -1.96 4.85
N ASP A 24 16.93 -1.70 5.61
CA ASP A 24 16.84 -0.98 6.88
C ASP A 24 17.47 0.40 6.71
N TYR A 25 16.71 1.44 7.07
CA TYR A 25 17.19 2.80 7.11
C TYR A 25 16.63 3.51 8.34
N LYS A 26 17.51 4.02 9.21
CA LYS A 26 17.15 4.74 10.45
C LYS A 26 16.11 3.99 11.28
N ASP A 27 16.36 2.72 11.51
CA ASP A 27 15.51 1.82 12.29
C ASP A 27 14.13 1.52 11.70
N GLN A 28 13.98 1.71 10.39
CA GLN A 28 12.74 1.42 9.69
C GLN A 28 12.95 0.35 8.64
N LEU A 29 12.53 -0.87 8.99
CA LEU A 29 12.57 -2.03 8.10
C LEU A 29 11.52 -1.89 7.00
N ALA A 30 11.96 -2.04 5.75
CA ALA A 30 11.11 -2.19 4.59
C ALA A 30 11.42 -3.52 3.91
N VAL A 31 10.38 -4.28 3.60
CA VAL A 31 10.47 -5.56 2.89
C VAL A 31 9.72 -5.41 1.58
N THR A 32 10.44 -5.47 0.47
CA THR A 32 9.90 -5.40 -0.89
C THR A 32 9.83 -6.80 -1.49
N PHE A 33 8.69 -7.17 -2.09
CA PHE A 33 8.49 -8.47 -2.70
C PHE A 33 7.41 -8.41 -3.79
N ASP A 34 7.20 -9.52 -4.50
CA ASP A 34 6.19 -9.59 -5.56
C ASP A 34 4.76 -9.50 -5.01
N LYS A 35 3.94 -8.63 -5.62
CA LYS A 35 2.54 -8.39 -5.22
C LYS A 35 1.69 -9.66 -5.14
N GLN A 36 2.00 -10.72 -5.88
CA GLN A 36 1.26 -11.99 -5.84
C GLN A 36 1.25 -12.63 -4.44
N HIS A 37 2.22 -12.29 -3.60
CA HIS A 37 2.38 -12.86 -2.28
C HIS A 37 1.87 -11.96 -1.16
N ILE A 38 1.29 -10.79 -1.47
CA ILE A 38 0.87 -9.80 -0.46
C ILE A 38 -0.11 -10.37 0.56
N VAL A 39 -1.12 -11.12 0.12
CA VAL A 39 -2.12 -11.73 1.01
C VAL A 39 -1.47 -12.79 1.89
N THR A 40 -0.69 -13.71 1.31
CA THR A 40 -0.05 -14.81 2.04
C THR A 40 0.95 -14.31 3.09
N ILE A 41 1.77 -13.32 2.74
CA ILE A 41 2.74 -12.71 3.66
C ILE A 41 2.01 -11.92 4.74
N SER A 42 0.98 -11.16 4.38
CA SER A 42 0.18 -10.38 5.33
C SER A 42 -0.53 -11.28 6.36
N ASP A 43 -1.10 -12.40 5.92
CA ASP A 43 -1.76 -13.36 6.79
C ASP A 43 -0.76 -13.99 7.76
N PHE A 44 0.40 -14.41 7.25
CA PHE A 44 1.49 -14.93 8.08
C PHE A 44 1.94 -13.92 9.14
N LEU A 45 2.23 -12.68 8.74
CA LEU A 45 2.69 -11.64 9.66
C LEU A 45 1.65 -11.29 10.74
N LYS A 46 0.36 -11.32 10.40
CA LYS A 46 -0.72 -11.07 11.35
C LYS A 46 -0.94 -12.25 12.31
N ASN A 47 -0.90 -13.48 11.82
CA ASN A 47 -1.32 -14.67 12.56
C ASN A 47 -0.18 -15.40 13.28
N HIS A 48 1.08 -15.15 12.93
CA HIS A 48 2.23 -15.77 13.60
C HIS A 48 2.30 -15.37 15.08
N GLU A 49 2.50 -16.36 15.97
CA GLU A 49 2.43 -16.20 17.43
C GLU A 49 3.46 -15.21 18.00
N GLU A 50 4.65 -15.18 17.43
CA GLU A 50 5.73 -14.27 17.86
C GLU A 50 5.59 -12.86 17.24
N LEU A 51 5.09 -12.75 16.00
CA LEU A 51 5.14 -11.51 15.22
C LEU A 51 3.92 -10.62 15.49
N GLN A 52 2.72 -11.18 15.35
CA GLN A 52 1.44 -10.51 15.68
C GLN A 52 1.32 -9.07 15.16
N PHE A 53 1.55 -8.85 13.86
CA PHE A 53 1.27 -7.56 13.20
C PHE A 53 -0.25 -7.36 13.07
N LYS A 54 -0.90 -7.00 14.18
CA LYS A 54 -2.36 -6.89 14.26
C LYS A 54 -2.91 -5.58 13.70
N LEU A 55 -2.08 -4.55 13.59
CA LEU A 55 -2.48 -3.23 13.13
C LEU A 55 -1.91 -2.95 11.74
N CYS A 56 -2.77 -2.60 10.79
CA CYS A 56 -2.41 -1.93 9.55
C CYS A 56 -2.73 -0.45 9.74
N GLU A 57 -1.69 0.36 9.84
CA GLU A 57 -1.76 1.80 10.15
C GLU A 57 -2.08 2.62 8.91
N ASP A 58 -1.54 2.22 7.75
CA ASP A 58 -1.69 2.96 6.50
C ASP A 58 -1.42 2.06 5.30
N VAL A 59 -2.10 2.36 4.18
CA VAL A 59 -1.83 1.82 2.85
C VAL A 59 -1.80 2.98 1.88
N THR A 60 -0.65 3.16 1.25
CA THR A 60 -0.42 4.27 0.31
C THR A 60 0.34 3.78 -0.91
N ALA A 61 0.50 4.63 -1.91
CA ALA A 61 1.30 4.32 -3.08
C ALA A 61 2.27 5.44 -3.45
N VAL A 62 3.34 5.06 -4.14
CA VAL A 62 4.34 5.98 -4.68
C VAL A 62 4.35 5.85 -6.19
N ASP A 63 4.09 6.96 -6.90
CA ASP A 63 4.23 7.04 -8.36
C ASP A 63 5.67 7.43 -8.73
N TRP A 64 6.39 6.49 -9.36
CA TRP A 64 7.75 6.68 -9.84
C TRP A 64 7.83 7.23 -11.26
N ALA A 65 6.71 7.35 -11.98
CA ALA A 65 6.48 7.91 -13.33
C ALA A 65 7.31 7.32 -14.49
N ARG A 66 8.61 7.10 -14.31
CA ARG A 66 9.60 6.67 -15.32
C ARG A 66 10.00 5.20 -15.20
N ARG A 67 9.48 4.47 -14.20
CA ARG A 67 9.77 3.05 -13.98
C ARG A 67 8.79 2.18 -14.75
N LYS A 68 9.24 0.99 -15.15
CA LYS A 68 8.36 -0.03 -15.78
C LYS A 68 7.19 -0.40 -14.87
N ASN A 69 7.48 -0.66 -13.59
CA ASN A 69 6.44 -0.75 -12.57
C ASN A 69 6.25 0.65 -12.00
N ARG A 70 5.23 1.35 -12.50
CA ARG A 70 5.02 2.77 -12.22
C ARG A 70 4.77 3.02 -10.73
N PHE A 71 4.01 2.16 -10.07
CA PHE A 71 3.56 2.35 -8.70
C PHE A 71 4.25 1.38 -7.73
N THR A 72 4.58 1.87 -6.54
CA THR A 72 4.91 1.01 -5.39
C THR A 72 3.83 1.17 -4.35
N VAL A 73 3.06 0.12 -4.07
CA VAL A 73 2.12 0.11 -2.94
C VAL A 73 2.90 -0.17 -1.66
N VAL A 74 2.65 0.62 -0.62
CA VAL A 74 3.35 0.57 0.66
C VAL A 74 2.32 0.36 1.76
N TYR A 75 2.49 -0.72 2.52
CA TYR A 75 1.68 -1.04 3.70
C TYR A 75 2.49 -0.77 4.95
N HIS A 76 1.99 0.09 5.82
CA HIS A 76 2.54 0.32 7.15
C HIS A 76 1.81 -0.58 8.14
N ILE A 77 2.55 -1.49 8.76
CA ILE A 77 1.99 -2.43 9.74
C ILE A 77 2.77 -2.38 11.05
N PHE A 78 2.05 -2.64 12.13
CA PHE A 78 2.56 -2.51 13.47
C PHE A 78 2.18 -3.70 14.35
N SER A 79 3.18 -4.19 15.11
CA SER A 79 3.01 -5.22 16.12
C SER A 79 3.02 -4.58 17.51
N LEU A 80 1.88 -4.67 18.21
CA LEU A 80 1.76 -4.22 19.60
C LEU A 80 2.64 -5.04 20.54
N LYS A 81 2.82 -6.34 20.26
CA LYS A 81 3.60 -7.26 21.09
C LYS A 81 5.09 -6.96 21.03
N LEU A 82 5.60 -6.71 19.82
CA LEU A 82 7.02 -6.42 19.61
C LEU A 82 7.35 -4.93 19.70
N ASN A 83 6.33 -4.06 19.76
CA ASN A 83 6.46 -2.61 19.61
C ASN A 83 7.29 -2.24 18.37
N LEU A 84 7.02 -2.91 17.25
CA LEU A 84 7.79 -2.81 16.03
C LEU A 84 6.88 -2.44 14.85
N ARG A 85 7.32 -1.42 14.09
CA ARG A 85 6.73 -1.01 12.81
C ARG A 85 7.57 -1.52 11.65
N ILE A 86 6.93 -2.09 10.65
CA ILE A 86 7.59 -2.48 9.39
C ILE A 86 6.77 -1.98 8.20
N ARG A 87 7.44 -1.85 7.05
CA ARG A 87 6.80 -1.57 5.77
C ARG A 87 6.86 -2.76 4.85
N LEU A 88 5.73 -3.12 4.25
CA LEU A 88 5.68 -4.03 3.12
C LEU A 88 5.55 -3.20 1.85
N LYS A 89 6.34 -3.53 0.82
CA LYS A 89 6.33 -2.83 -0.46
C LYS A 89 6.11 -3.81 -1.59
N THR A 90 5.27 -3.45 -2.53
CA THR A 90 5.02 -4.24 -3.74
C THR A 90 4.96 -3.32 -4.94
N ASP A 91 5.75 -3.61 -5.96
CA ASP A 91 5.75 -2.85 -7.20
C ASP A 91 4.65 -3.37 -8.14
N VAL A 92 3.96 -2.43 -8.81
CA VAL A 92 2.77 -2.67 -9.61
C VAL A 92 2.78 -1.76 -10.82
N ASP A 93 2.46 -2.30 -11.99
CA ASP A 93 2.20 -1.49 -13.17
C ASP A 93 0.75 -0.95 -13.22
N GLU A 94 0.52 0.10 -13.99
CA GLU A 94 -0.80 0.74 -14.14
C GLU A 94 -1.88 -0.21 -14.68
N SER A 95 -1.48 -1.17 -15.53
CA SER A 95 -2.38 -2.17 -16.12
C SER A 95 -2.74 -3.32 -15.16
N GLU A 96 -2.10 -3.37 -13.99
CA GLU A 96 -2.16 -4.50 -13.10
C GLU A 96 -2.93 -4.20 -11.82
N SER A 97 -3.53 -5.23 -11.26
CA SER A 97 -4.24 -5.19 -9.97
C SER A 97 -3.40 -5.81 -8.85
N VAL A 98 -3.64 -5.36 -7.62
CA VAL A 98 -3.10 -5.98 -6.38
C VAL A 98 -4.22 -6.71 -5.66
N GLU A 99 -3.91 -7.78 -4.95
CA GLU A 99 -4.88 -8.44 -4.06
C GLU A 99 -5.10 -7.60 -2.80
N SER A 100 -6.36 -7.37 -2.43
CA SER A 100 -6.75 -6.62 -1.23
C SER A 100 -6.35 -7.37 0.04
N VAL A 101 -5.82 -6.64 1.02
CA VAL A 101 -5.57 -7.14 2.38
C VAL A 101 -6.69 -6.75 3.34
N SER A 102 -7.80 -6.19 2.86
CA SER A 102 -8.97 -5.82 3.69
C SER A 102 -9.61 -6.99 4.44
N SER A 103 -9.51 -8.20 3.88
CA SER A 103 -9.92 -9.46 4.53
C SER A 103 -9.05 -9.82 5.73
N ILE A 104 -7.78 -9.41 5.70
CA ILE A 104 -6.79 -9.62 6.76
C ILE A 104 -6.89 -8.46 7.76
N TRP A 105 -6.68 -7.22 7.35
CA TRP A 105 -6.85 -6.05 8.20
C TRP A 105 -8.05 -5.23 7.73
N LYS A 106 -9.11 -5.19 8.55
CA LYS A 106 -10.32 -4.41 8.25
C LYS A 106 -10.03 -2.91 8.07
N THR A 107 -8.97 -2.39 8.68
CA THR A 107 -8.54 -0.98 8.51
C THR A 107 -8.08 -0.67 7.08
N ALA A 108 -7.52 -1.65 6.37
CA ALA A 108 -7.03 -1.48 5.01
C ALA A 108 -8.15 -1.15 4.01
N ASN A 109 -9.43 -1.42 4.33
CA ASN A 109 -10.55 -1.10 3.46
C ASN A 109 -10.57 0.37 3.01
N TRP A 110 -10.44 1.29 3.97
CA TRP A 110 -10.48 2.73 3.66
C TRP A 110 -9.20 3.17 2.95
N HIS A 111 -8.04 2.69 3.38
CA HIS A 111 -6.74 3.07 2.78
C HIS A 111 -6.57 2.55 1.35
N GLU A 112 -7.07 1.35 1.05
CA GLU A 112 -7.08 0.80 -0.32
C GLU A 112 -8.01 1.61 -1.23
N ARG A 113 -9.16 2.08 -0.72
CA ARG A 113 -10.05 2.99 -1.47
C ARG A 113 -9.42 4.35 -1.73
N GLU A 114 -8.74 4.91 -0.74
CA GLU A 114 -7.95 6.15 -0.91
C GLU A 114 -6.87 5.97 -1.97
N THR A 115 -6.12 4.87 -1.91
CA THR A 115 -5.07 4.56 -2.89
C THR A 115 -5.64 4.37 -4.29
N TYR A 116 -6.81 3.72 -4.42
CA TYR A 116 -7.54 3.62 -5.67
C TYR A 116 -7.98 4.99 -6.20
N ASP A 117 -8.56 5.84 -5.36
CA ASP A 117 -9.06 7.14 -5.79
C ASP A 117 -7.92 8.09 -6.23
N MET A 118 -6.84 8.11 -5.46
CA MET A 118 -5.73 9.04 -5.66
C MET A 118 -4.70 8.59 -6.70
N TYR A 119 -4.43 7.28 -6.81
CA TYR A 119 -3.42 6.71 -7.71
C TYR A 119 -4.00 5.79 -8.79
N GLY A 120 -5.26 5.37 -8.71
CA GLY A 120 -5.90 4.49 -9.70
C GLY A 120 -5.48 3.04 -9.63
N ILE A 121 -4.90 2.60 -8.51
CA ILE A 121 -4.46 1.21 -8.33
C ILE A 121 -5.68 0.37 -7.97
N THR A 122 -5.96 -0.67 -8.77
CA THR A 122 -7.13 -1.53 -8.55
C THR A 122 -6.80 -2.65 -7.58
N PHE A 123 -7.62 -2.80 -6.54
CA PHE A 123 -7.51 -3.89 -5.57
C PHE A 123 -8.54 -4.99 -5.82
N LYS A 124 -8.08 -6.20 -6.15
CA LYS A 124 -8.92 -7.40 -6.30
C LYS A 124 -9.43 -7.87 -4.95
N ASN A 125 -10.62 -8.49 -4.94
CA ASN A 125 -11.27 -9.03 -3.75
C ASN A 125 -11.56 -8.00 -2.63
N HIS A 126 -11.54 -6.70 -2.95
CA HIS A 126 -11.97 -5.65 -2.04
C HIS A 126 -13.51 -5.60 -1.98
N PRO A 127 -14.13 -5.49 -0.78
CA PRO A 127 -15.59 -5.59 -0.63
C PRO A 127 -16.38 -4.40 -1.20
N ASP A 128 -15.82 -3.18 -1.21
CA ASP A 128 -16.47 -1.97 -1.74
C ASP A 128 -15.40 -1.02 -2.32
N LEU A 129 -14.86 -1.36 -3.50
CA LEU A 129 -13.84 -0.52 -4.15
C LEU A 129 -14.52 0.58 -4.97
N ARG A 130 -14.66 1.75 -4.37
CA ARG A 130 -15.14 2.98 -5.01
C ARG A 130 -14.37 4.19 -4.51
N ARG A 131 -14.45 5.29 -5.26
CA ARG A 131 -13.85 6.57 -4.91
C ARG A 131 -14.24 6.99 -3.49
N MET A 132 -13.32 7.69 -2.81
CA MET A 132 -13.48 8.06 -1.40
C MET A 132 -13.59 9.57 -1.22
N TYR A 133 -12.79 10.34 -1.97
CA TYR A 133 -12.71 11.79 -1.90
C TYR A 133 -13.24 12.47 -3.15
N MET A 134 -12.89 11.94 -4.34
CA MET A 134 -13.29 12.57 -5.60
C MET A 134 -14.74 12.22 -5.96
N PRO A 135 -15.44 13.11 -6.69
CA PRO A 135 -16.73 12.80 -7.29
C PRO A 135 -16.68 11.52 -8.14
N GLU A 136 -17.79 10.78 -8.19
CA GLU A 136 -17.86 9.51 -8.94
C GLU A 136 -17.55 9.67 -10.44
N GLU A 137 -17.93 10.82 -11.00
CA GLU A 137 -17.70 11.18 -12.41
C GLU A 137 -16.28 11.66 -12.70
N PHE A 138 -15.43 11.81 -11.68
CA PHE A 138 -14.06 12.25 -11.91
C PHE A 138 -13.28 11.12 -12.59
N GLU A 139 -12.67 11.40 -13.75
CA GLU A 139 -11.98 10.35 -14.54
C GLU A 139 -10.50 10.20 -14.15
N TYR A 140 -9.95 11.14 -13.39
CA TYR A 140 -8.51 11.25 -13.15
C TYR A 140 -8.11 10.86 -11.72
N HIS A 141 -6.80 10.83 -11.48
CA HIS A 141 -6.18 10.42 -10.22
C HIS A 141 -5.21 11.52 -9.74
N PRO A 142 -5.60 12.34 -8.75
CA PRO A 142 -4.89 13.58 -8.42
C PRO A 142 -3.43 13.45 -7.97
N LEU A 143 -3.05 12.34 -7.32
CA LEU A 143 -1.69 12.17 -6.77
C LEU A 143 -0.69 11.57 -7.75
N ARG A 144 -1.12 11.29 -8.98
CA ARG A 144 -0.21 10.87 -10.05
C ARG A 144 0.64 12.04 -10.55
N LYS A 145 1.86 11.74 -10.98
CA LYS A 145 2.83 12.77 -11.41
C LYS A 145 2.49 13.45 -12.74
N ASP A 146 1.61 12.87 -13.54
CA ASP A 146 1.06 13.43 -14.78
C ASP A 146 -0.13 14.37 -14.54
N PHE A 147 -0.74 14.35 -13.35
CA PHE A 147 -1.88 15.20 -13.05
C PHE A 147 -1.46 16.66 -12.79
N PRO A 148 -2.09 17.66 -13.44
CA PRO A 148 -1.74 19.07 -13.26
C PRO A 148 -2.11 19.57 -11.86
N LEU A 149 -1.22 20.34 -11.24
CA LEU A 149 -1.39 20.84 -9.86
C LEU A 149 -2.66 21.68 -9.67
N MET A 150 -3.04 22.49 -10.68
CA MET A 150 -4.23 23.34 -10.62
C MET A 150 -5.52 22.59 -11.03
N GLY A 151 -5.45 21.28 -11.24
CA GLY A 151 -6.51 20.52 -11.87
C GLY A 151 -6.58 20.76 -13.38
N ILE A 152 -7.51 20.08 -14.02
CA ILE A 152 -7.66 20.15 -15.47
C ILE A 152 -8.45 21.42 -15.81
N PRO A 153 -7.92 22.33 -16.66
CA PRO A 153 -8.63 23.54 -17.04
C PRO A 153 -10.03 23.23 -17.57
N GLY A 154 -11.06 23.81 -16.94
CA GLY A 154 -12.46 23.63 -17.35
C GLY A 154 -13.18 22.39 -16.78
N SER A 155 -12.52 21.57 -15.97
CA SER A 155 -13.13 20.38 -15.35
C SER A 155 -14.19 20.71 -14.29
N LEU A 156 -13.98 21.74 -13.48
CA LEU A 156 -14.94 22.24 -12.50
C LEU A 156 -14.85 23.78 -12.40
N PRO A 157 -15.98 24.50 -12.35
CA PRO A 157 -15.96 25.94 -12.07
C PRO A 157 -15.43 26.16 -10.65
N LEU A 158 -14.36 26.95 -10.51
CA LEU A 158 -13.86 27.33 -9.20
C LEU A 158 -14.96 28.12 -8.46
N PRO A 159 -15.15 27.90 -7.14
CA PRO A 159 -16.04 28.72 -6.36
C PRO A 159 -15.61 30.19 -6.51
N LYS A 160 -16.58 31.08 -6.77
CA LYS A 160 -16.31 32.51 -6.87
C LYS A 160 -15.72 32.96 -5.54
N LYS A 161 -14.53 33.55 -5.58
CA LYS A 161 -13.96 34.21 -4.41
C LYS A 161 -14.82 35.43 -4.12
N GLU A 162 -15.66 35.37 -3.10
CA GLU A 162 -16.30 36.57 -2.57
C GLU A 162 -15.18 37.46 -2.00
N ASN A 163 -15.04 38.67 -2.54
CA ASN A 163 -14.11 39.68 -2.05
C ASN A 163 -14.68 40.38 -0.82
#